data_AF-A0A7S2J527-F1
#
_entry.id   AF-A0A7S2J527-F1
#
_cell.length_a   1.000
_cell.length_b   1.000
_cell.length_c   1.000
_cell.angle_alpha   90.00
_cell.angle_beta   90.00
_cell.angle_gamma   90.00
#
_symmetry.space_group_name_H-M   'P 1'
#
loop_
_entity.id
_entity.type
_entity.pdbx_description
1 polymer ?
#
loop_
_entity_poly.entity_id
_entity_poly.type
_entity_poly.pdbx_seq_one_letter_code
_entity_poly.pdbx_strand_id
1 'polypeptide(L)'
;GMNKNKDRTNASAKSMKAVRATQICTRMAYTNSCEAKEGGEGVPKCKQPHCLDAFFQGKPASIGTRCPVLDALGVCPAGLNCRFDGHIKDRQNVDRDGVVVSADSAWLAKYPGVQHPAGEKNIIEYEVVRQLRKKVYDFSRSEAVAKEWQRYCSGACDQPLGALVAREPRPLDFTGKRVLAPLTTVGNLPFRRLCVKLGCEVTVGEMALGSSILDGSFGELSLLRRHESEKCFG
;
A
#
# COMPACT_ATOMS: atom_id res chain seq x y z
N GLY A 1 22.51 -8.39 9.28
CA GLY A 1 23.38 -9.48 8.79
C GLY A 1 23.11 -9.74 7.32
N MET A 2 23.98 -9.20 6.46
CA MET A 2 23.99 -9.42 5.01
C MET A 2 24.55 -10.81 4.69
N ASN A 3 23.76 -11.85 4.95
CA ASN A 3 24.01 -13.19 4.42
C ASN A 3 22.75 -14.06 4.56
N LYS A 4 21.77 -13.86 3.67
CA LYS A 4 20.57 -14.73 3.55
C LYS A 4 20.24 -15.06 2.09
N ASN A 5 21.23 -15.04 1.20
CA ASN A 5 21.05 -15.29 -0.23
C ASN A 5 21.26 -16.77 -0.57
N LYS A 6 20.17 -17.56 -0.53
CA LYS A 6 19.80 -18.57 -1.55
C LYS A 6 18.60 -19.44 -1.11
N ASP A 7 18.42 -19.70 0.18
CA ASP A 7 17.39 -20.67 0.60
C ASP A 7 15.96 -20.12 0.75
N ARG A 8 15.77 -18.79 0.73
CA ARG A 8 14.43 -18.18 0.81
C ARG A 8 13.78 -17.86 -0.54
N THR A 9 14.50 -17.95 -1.66
CA THR A 9 14.11 -17.22 -2.88
C THR A 9 13.21 -17.96 -3.87
N ASN A 10 13.10 -19.28 -3.85
CA ASN A 10 12.28 -20.01 -4.84
C ASN A 10 11.02 -20.67 -4.29
N ALA A 11 11.01 -21.14 -3.05
CA ALA A 11 9.84 -21.80 -2.47
C ALA A 11 8.68 -20.80 -2.30
N SER A 12 8.93 -19.63 -1.71
CA SER A 12 7.93 -18.58 -1.51
C SER A 12 7.41 -18.03 -2.83
N ALA A 13 8.28 -17.84 -3.83
CA ALA A 13 7.88 -17.36 -5.16
C ALA A 13 7.03 -18.40 -5.90
N LYS A 14 7.38 -19.69 -5.82
CA LYS A 14 6.61 -20.79 -6.40
C LYS A 14 5.24 -20.93 -5.74
N SER A 15 5.17 -20.85 -4.41
CA SER A 15 3.91 -20.85 -3.65
C SER A 15 3.04 -19.64 -3.99
N MET A 16 3.61 -18.44 -4.04
CA MET A 16 2.89 -17.21 -4.45
C MET A 16 2.35 -17.31 -5.88
N LYS A 17 3.10 -17.94 -6.80
CA LYS A 17 2.66 -18.16 -8.19
C LYS A 17 1.51 -19.17 -8.27
N ALA A 18 1.57 -20.23 -7.48
CA ALA A 18 0.49 -21.22 -7.38
C ALA A 18 -0.81 -20.61 -6.80
N VAL A 19 -0.70 -19.78 -5.75
CA VAL A 19 -1.86 -19.07 -5.18
C VAL A 19 -2.46 -18.08 -6.18
N ARG A 20 -1.64 -17.36 -6.96
CA ARG A 20 -2.17 -16.45 -8.00
C ARG A 20 -2.87 -17.17 -9.16
N ALA A 21 -2.50 -18.41 -9.45
CA ALA A 21 -3.12 -19.20 -10.51
C ALA A 21 -4.56 -19.64 -10.15
N THR A 22 -4.87 -19.75 -8.85
CA THR A 22 -6.21 -20.11 -8.37
C THR A 22 -7.09 -18.90 -8.05
N GLN A 23 -6.54 -17.69 -8.16
CA GLN A 23 -7.25 -16.44 -7.87
C GLN A 23 -7.82 -15.81 -9.15
N ILE A 24 -8.99 -15.23 -9.01
CA ILE A 24 -9.58 -14.38 -10.05
C ILE A 24 -9.04 -12.96 -9.95
N CYS A 25 -9.24 -12.15 -11.00
CA CYS A 25 -8.88 -10.74 -11.05
C CYS A 25 -9.19 -10.02 -9.73
N THR A 26 -8.22 -9.32 -9.14
CA THR A 26 -8.36 -8.70 -7.81
C THR A 26 -9.44 -7.62 -7.81
N ARG A 27 -9.54 -6.84 -8.89
CA ARG A 27 -10.59 -5.84 -9.05
C ARG A 27 -11.96 -6.51 -9.13
N MET A 28 -12.11 -7.53 -9.98
CA MET A 28 -13.37 -8.26 -10.09
C MET A 28 -13.75 -9.01 -8.81
N ALA A 29 -12.79 -9.59 -8.11
CA ALA A 29 -13.02 -10.25 -6.83
C ALA A 29 -13.58 -9.28 -5.79
N TYR A 30 -13.08 -8.04 -5.79
CA TYR A 30 -13.46 -7.03 -4.80
C TYR A 30 -14.75 -6.27 -5.17
N THR A 31 -14.84 -5.75 -6.40
CA THR A 31 -15.95 -4.87 -6.83
C THR A 31 -17.00 -5.58 -7.69
N ASN A 32 -16.91 -6.91 -7.80
CA ASN A 32 -17.76 -7.74 -8.68
C ASN A 32 -17.67 -7.39 -10.17
N SER A 33 -16.77 -6.49 -10.57
CA SER A 33 -16.65 -5.98 -11.93
C SER A 33 -15.20 -5.61 -12.26
N CYS A 34 -14.85 -5.66 -13.54
CA CYS A 34 -13.57 -5.16 -14.03
C CYS A 34 -13.77 -4.50 -15.39
N GLU A 35 -13.68 -3.18 -15.45
CA GLU A 35 -13.76 -2.39 -16.68
C GLU A 35 -12.72 -2.82 -17.73
N ALA A 36 -11.58 -3.33 -17.28
CA ALA A 36 -10.50 -3.78 -18.14
C ALA A 36 -10.65 -5.23 -18.64
N LYS A 37 -11.78 -5.93 -18.37
CA LYS A 37 -11.97 -7.35 -18.72
C LYS A 37 -11.79 -7.62 -20.22
N GLU A 38 -12.34 -6.74 -21.07
CA GLU A 38 -12.29 -6.89 -22.53
C GLU A 38 -11.23 -6.00 -23.19
N GLY A 39 -10.78 -4.96 -22.48
CA GLY A 39 -9.94 -3.90 -23.04
C GLY A 39 -10.79 -2.89 -23.81
N GLY A 40 -10.43 -1.62 -23.76
CA GLY A 40 -11.16 -0.53 -24.41
C GLY A 40 -10.22 0.59 -24.84
N GLU A 41 -10.77 1.63 -25.45
CA GLU A 41 -9.99 2.81 -25.85
C GLU A 41 -9.35 3.45 -24.60
N GLY A 42 -8.01 3.52 -24.57
CA GLY A 42 -7.25 4.01 -23.41
C GLY A 42 -7.17 3.07 -22.20
N VAL A 43 -7.86 1.92 -22.21
CA VAL A 43 -7.87 0.95 -21.10
C VAL A 43 -7.20 -0.36 -21.50
N PRO A 44 -5.99 -0.67 -20.98
CA PRO A 44 -5.31 -1.91 -21.32
C PRO A 44 -6.07 -3.13 -20.79
N LYS A 45 -6.17 -4.18 -21.61
CA LYS A 45 -6.82 -5.43 -21.23
C LYS A 45 -6.19 -6.05 -19.99
N CYS A 46 -7.04 -6.43 -19.03
CA CYS A 46 -6.64 -7.05 -17.78
C CYS A 46 -6.04 -8.44 -18.03
N LYS A 47 -4.89 -8.72 -17.41
CA LYS A 47 -4.13 -9.97 -17.59
C LYS A 47 -4.53 -11.08 -16.60
N GLN A 48 -5.42 -10.80 -15.65
CA GLN A 48 -5.86 -11.77 -14.65
C GLN A 48 -7.07 -12.59 -15.14
N PRO A 49 -7.34 -13.78 -14.56
CA PRO A 49 -8.51 -14.58 -14.91
C PRO A 49 -9.83 -13.88 -14.56
N HIS A 50 -10.88 -14.07 -15.38
CA HIS A 50 -12.22 -13.50 -15.13
C HIS A 50 -13.38 -14.51 -15.25
N CYS A 51 -13.10 -15.81 -15.37
CA CYS A 51 -14.16 -16.82 -15.45
C CYS A 51 -14.62 -17.19 -14.05
N LEU A 52 -15.84 -16.77 -13.67
CA LEU A 52 -16.41 -17.07 -12.35
C LEU A 52 -16.67 -18.57 -12.16
N ASP A 53 -17.19 -19.26 -13.19
CA ASP A 53 -17.47 -20.69 -13.10
C ASP A 53 -16.20 -21.51 -12.83
N ALA A 54 -15.16 -21.29 -13.63
CA ALA A 54 -13.87 -21.96 -13.44
C ALA A 54 -13.27 -21.62 -12.07
N PHE A 55 -13.43 -20.37 -11.61
CA PHE A 55 -12.94 -19.95 -10.30
C PHE A 55 -13.65 -20.67 -9.16
N PHE A 56 -14.99 -20.70 -9.14
CA PHE A 56 -15.74 -21.35 -8.06
C PHE A 56 -15.63 -22.87 -8.08
N GLN A 57 -15.42 -23.49 -9.26
CA GLN A 57 -15.09 -24.92 -9.36
C GLN A 57 -13.72 -25.25 -8.73
N GLY A 58 -12.73 -24.38 -8.93
CA GLY A 58 -11.38 -24.56 -8.39
C GLY A 58 -11.15 -23.94 -7.01
N LYS A 59 -12.12 -23.20 -6.46
CA LYS A 59 -11.99 -22.52 -5.17
C LYS A 59 -11.95 -23.57 -4.05
N PRO A 60 -10.89 -23.64 -3.24
CA PRO A 60 -10.84 -24.65 -2.19
C PRO A 60 -11.89 -24.38 -1.10
N ALA A 61 -12.14 -25.35 -0.21
CA ALA A 61 -13.11 -25.22 0.88
C ALA A 61 -12.80 -24.03 1.81
N SER A 62 -13.82 -23.43 2.40
CA SER A 62 -13.65 -22.32 3.34
C SER A 62 -12.83 -22.73 4.58
N ILE A 63 -12.05 -21.80 5.12
CA ILE A 63 -11.29 -22.00 6.37
C ILE A 63 -12.06 -21.57 7.61
N GLY A 64 -13.25 -20.99 7.45
CA GLY A 64 -14.11 -20.57 8.56
C GLY A 64 -15.34 -19.82 8.09
N THR A 65 -16.41 -19.91 8.87
CA THR A 65 -17.72 -19.33 8.54
C THR A 65 -17.78 -17.81 8.64
N ARG A 66 -16.85 -17.20 9.39
CA ARG A 66 -16.84 -15.77 9.69
C ARG A 66 -15.51 -15.14 9.27
N CYS A 67 -15.59 -14.12 8.41
CA CYS A 67 -14.43 -13.38 7.94
C CYS A 67 -14.01 -12.30 8.96
N PRO A 68 -12.86 -12.42 9.63
CA PRO A 68 -12.42 -11.42 10.63
C PRO A 68 -12.16 -10.05 10.01
N VAL A 69 -11.84 -10.00 8.70
CA VAL A 69 -11.65 -8.75 7.97
C VAL A 69 -12.98 -8.05 7.72
N LEU A 70 -14.02 -8.79 7.35
CA LEU A 70 -15.38 -8.26 7.24
C LEU A 70 -15.86 -7.73 8.59
N ASP A 71 -15.57 -8.44 9.68
CA ASP A 71 -15.94 -8.00 11.02
C ASP A 71 -15.23 -6.72 11.45
N ALA A 72 -13.94 -6.63 11.16
CA ALA A 72 -13.13 -5.49 11.58
C ALA A 72 -13.39 -4.26 10.70
N LEU A 73 -13.56 -4.45 9.40
CA LEU A 73 -13.59 -3.37 8.42
C LEU A 73 -14.96 -3.14 7.81
N GLY A 74 -15.91 -4.06 7.89
CA GLY A 74 -17.19 -3.95 7.18
C GLY A 74 -17.13 -4.35 5.70
N VAL A 75 -15.95 -4.50 5.12
CA VAL A 75 -15.75 -5.08 3.78
C VAL A 75 -14.49 -5.93 3.74
N CYS A 76 -14.45 -6.95 2.88
CA CYS A 76 -13.24 -7.73 2.65
C CYS A 76 -12.59 -7.36 1.30
N PRO A 77 -11.36 -6.79 1.27
CA PRO A 77 -10.66 -6.46 0.03
C PRO A 77 -10.22 -7.70 -0.76
N ALA A 78 -10.16 -8.88 -0.13
CA ALA A 78 -9.96 -10.13 -0.84
C ALA A 78 -11.20 -10.55 -1.65
N GLY A 79 -12.38 -10.07 -1.25
CA GLY A 79 -13.66 -10.33 -1.90
C GLY A 79 -13.87 -11.80 -2.24
N LEU A 80 -14.17 -12.11 -3.50
CA LEU A 80 -14.37 -13.48 -3.99
C LEU A 80 -13.15 -14.39 -3.76
N ASN A 81 -11.93 -13.84 -3.75
CA ASN A 81 -10.70 -14.59 -3.48
C ASN A 81 -10.50 -14.94 -1.99
N CYS A 82 -11.34 -14.41 -1.08
CA CYS A 82 -11.25 -14.73 0.34
C CYS A 82 -11.54 -16.22 0.60
N ARG A 83 -10.85 -16.77 1.59
CA ARG A 83 -10.97 -18.16 2.05
C ARG A 83 -11.98 -18.32 3.19
N PHE A 84 -12.49 -17.23 3.76
CA PHE A 84 -13.56 -17.24 4.76
C PHE A 84 -14.92 -17.04 4.09
N ASP A 85 -15.97 -17.54 4.72
CA ASP A 85 -17.35 -17.27 4.33
C ASP A 85 -17.89 -16.00 5.01
N GLY A 86 -19.17 -15.70 4.77
CA GLY A 86 -19.91 -14.61 5.39
C GLY A 86 -20.08 -13.37 4.52
N HIS A 87 -19.18 -13.12 3.57
CA HIS A 87 -19.21 -11.97 2.65
C HIS A 87 -19.26 -12.34 1.17
N ILE A 88 -19.55 -13.60 0.84
CA ILE A 88 -19.81 -14.03 -0.54
C ILE A 88 -21.24 -14.59 -0.60
N LYS A 89 -22.13 -13.88 -1.28
CA LYS A 89 -23.53 -14.26 -1.49
C LYS A 89 -23.82 -14.27 -2.98
N ASP A 90 -24.46 -15.31 -3.48
CA ASP A 90 -24.82 -15.43 -4.91
C ASP A 90 -23.65 -15.15 -5.87
N ARG A 91 -22.46 -15.65 -5.52
CA ARG A 91 -21.20 -15.46 -6.26
C ARG A 91 -20.73 -14.00 -6.36
N GLN A 92 -21.22 -13.13 -5.48
CA GLN A 92 -20.85 -11.72 -5.36
C GLN A 92 -20.24 -11.41 -4.00
N ASN A 93 -19.27 -10.51 -3.98
CA ASN A 93 -18.72 -9.90 -2.77
C ASN A 93 -19.74 -8.90 -2.21
N VAL A 94 -20.05 -9.02 -0.93
CA VAL A 94 -20.96 -8.12 -0.21
C VAL A 94 -20.26 -7.49 0.99
N ASP A 95 -20.74 -6.34 1.42
CA ASP A 95 -20.31 -5.71 2.67
C ASP A 95 -20.98 -6.35 3.91
N ARG A 96 -20.71 -5.81 5.09
CA ARG A 96 -21.26 -6.29 6.38
C ARG A 96 -22.79 -6.27 6.40
N ASP A 97 -23.42 -5.33 5.71
CA ASP A 97 -24.88 -5.20 5.67
C ASP A 97 -25.50 -6.08 4.57
N GLY A 98 -24.65 -6.79 3.81
CA GLY A 98 -25.06 -7.68 2.74
C GLY A 98 -25.30 -6.96 1.41
N VAL A 99 -24.90 -5.70 1.28
CA VAL A 99 -25.01 -4.93 0.05
C VAL A 99 -23.87 -5.31 -0.89
N VAL A 100 -24.19 -5.48 -2.17
CA VAL A 100 -23.21 -5.84 -3.21
C VAL A 100 -22.17 -4.73 -3.35
N VAL A 101 -20.89 -5.10 -3.24
CA VAL A 101 -19.79 -4.17 -3.42
C VAL A 101 -19.61 -3.88 -4.91
N SER A 102 -19.70 -2.62 -5.30
CA SER A 102 -19.49 -2.13 -6.67
C SER A 102 -18.61 -0.88 -6.65
N ALA A 103 -18.16 -0.42 -7.83
CA ALA A 103 -17.39 0.81 -7.97
C ALA A 103 -18.05 2.02 -7.28
N ASP A 104 -19.39 2.04 -7.26
CA ASP A 104 -20.21 3.13 -6.73
C ASP A 104 -20.73 2.86 -5.30
N SER A 105 -20.30 1.76 -4.67
CA SER A 105 -20.73 1.44 -3.31
C SER A 105 -20.31 2.51 -2.30
N ALA A 106 -21.15 2.75 -1.28
CA ALA A 106 -20.88 3.74 -0.24
C ALA A 106 -19.51 3.52 0.46
N TRP A 107 -19.08 2.27 0.56
CA TRP A 107 -17.77 1.92 1.08
C TRP A 107 -16.63 2.46 0.21
N LEU A 108 -16.69 2.25 -1.10
CA LEU A 108 -15.68 2.75 -2.04
C LEU A 108 -15.69 4.26 -2.17
N ALA A 109 -16.86 4.91 -2.00
CA ALA A 109 -16.94 6.36 -1.88
C ALA A 109 -16.18 6.89 -0.65
N LYS A 110 -16.21 6.14 0.48
CA LYS A 110 -15.48 6.49 1.70
C LYS A 110 -13.97 6.20 1.61
N TYR A 111 -13.59 5.17 0.86
CA TYR A 111 -12.20 4.73 0.68
C TYR A 111 -11.90 4.46 -0.80
N PRO A 112 -11.66 5.52 -1.60
CA PRO A 112 -11.30 5.37 -3.00
C PRO A 112 -9.93 4.69 -3.12
N GLY A 113 -9.79 3.80 -4.10
CA GLY A 113 -8.56 3.02 -4.29
C GLY A 113 -8.67 1.63 -3.70
N VAL A 114 -8.81 0.65 -4.59
CA VAL A 114 -8.89 -0.78 -4.29
C VAL A 114 -7.66 -1.20 -3.49
N GLN A 115 -7.84 -1.61 -2.22
CA GLN A 115 -6.88 -2.28 -1.29
C GLN A 115 -6.47 -1.51 -0.02
N HIS A 116 -6.96 -0.31 0.24
CA HIS A 116 -6.49 0.46 1.40
C HIS A 116 -7.32 0.20 2.66
N PRO A 117 -6.71 -0.31 3.75
CA PRO A 117 -7.36 -0.39 5.05
C PRO A 117 -7.76 1.01 5.55
N ALA A 118 -8.91 1.08 6.19
CA ALA A 118 -9.40 2.31 6.81
C ALA A 118 -8.34 2.93 7.74
N GLY A 119 -8.14 4.24 7.61
CA GLY A 119 -7.22 5.01 8.46
C GLY A 119 -5.77 5.03 8.00
N GLU A 120 -5.37 4.30 6.95
CA GLU A 120 -4.06 4.47 6.31
C GLU A 120 -3.95 5.82 5.59
N LYS A 121 -2.77 6.45 5.70
CA LYS A 121 -2.39 7.74 5.10
C LYS A 121 -1.04 7.60 4.39
N ASN A 122 -0.64 8.63 3.64
CA ASN A 122 0.56 8.65 2.80
C ASN A 122 0.53 7.59 1.68
N ILE A 123 -0.67 7.29 1.19
CA ILE A 123 -0.85 6.41 0.04
C ILE A 123 -0.48 7.22 -1.21
N ILE A 124 0.48 6.70 -1.98
CA ILE A 124 0.90 7.33 -3.23
C ILE A 124 0.00 6.82 -4.35
N GLU A 125 -0.61 7.76 -5.06
CA GLU A 125 -1.53 7.49 -6.18
C GLU A 125 -0.87 6.66 -7.29
N TYR A 126 -1.66 5.77 -7.90
CA TYR A 126 -1.14 4.89 -8.93
C TYR A 126 -0.56 5.64 -10.14
N GLU A 127 -1.17 6.77 -10.54
CA GLU A 127 -0.64 7.57 -11.65
C GLU A 127 0.71 8.19 -11.31
N VAL A 128 0.93 8.63 -10.06
CA VAL A 128 2.25 9.11 -9.60
C VAL A 128 3.27 7.98 -9.68
N VAL A 129 2.94 6.77 -9.19
CA VAL A 129 3.81 5.59 -9.30
C VAL A 129 4.12 5.26 -10.78
N ARG A 130 3.15 5.41 -11.67
CA ARG A 130 3.31 5.19 -13.11
C ARG A 130 4.24 6.23 -13.73
N GLN A 131 4.12 7.51 -13.36
CA GLN A 131 4.99 8.59 -13.82
C GLN A 131 6.43 8.40 -13.34
N LEU A 132 6.62 7.98 -12.08
CA LEU A 132 7.92 7.64 -11.51
C LEU A 132 8.61 6.52 -12.30
N ARG A 133 7.93 5.40 -12.53
CA ARG A 133 8.42 4.29 -13.39
C ARG A 133 8.67 4.74 -14.83
N LYS A 134 7.80 5.63 -15.31
CA LYS A 134 7.88 6.40 -16.56
C LYS A 134 9.17 7.20 -16.72
N LYS A 135 9.76 7.62 -15.60
CA LYS A 135 10.72 8.74 -15.53
C LYS A 135 10.18 10.02 -16.17
N VAL A 136 8.88 10.27 -16.03
CA VAL A 136 8.18 11.45 -16.55
C VAL A 136 7.51 12.30 -15.46
N TYR A 137 7.76 11.96 -14.20
CA TYR A 137 7.31 12.77 -13.07
C TYR A 137 8.06 14.12 -13.07
N ASP A 138 7.37 15.20 -12.69
CA ASP A 138 7.97 16.53 -12.62
C ASP A 138 8.90 16.66 -11.40
N PHE A 139 10.20 16.69 -11.67
CA PHE A 139 11.24 16.86 -10.66
C PHE A 139 11.79 18.29 -10.59
N SER A 140 11.17 19.27 -11.24
CA SER A 140 11.64 20.66 -11.31
C SER A 140 12.06 21.24 -9.95
N ARG A 141 11.28 20.97 -8.90
CA ARG A 141 11.60 21.39 -7.52
C ARG A 141 12.88 20.74 -6.98
N SER A 142 13.02 19.43 -7.12
CA SER A 142 14.20 18.69 -6.63
C SER A 142 15.44 18.99 -7.46
N GLU A 143 15.29 19.21 -8.75
CA GLU A 143 16.37 19.61 -9.66
C GLU A 143 16.90 21.00 -9.34
N ALA A 144 16.03 21.95 -9.04
CA ALA A 144 16.43 23.29 -8.59
C ALA A 144 17.31 23.21 -7.33
N VAL A 145 16.88 22.41 -6.34
CA VAL A 145 17.62 22.13 -5.10
C VAL A 145 18.96 21.47 -5.40
N ALA A 146 19.00 20.44 -6.24
CA ALA A 146 20.23 19.73 -6.60
C ALA A 146 21.24 20.65 -7.31
N LYS A 147 20.77 21.56 -8.16
CA LYS A 147 21.60 22.55 -8.85
C LYS A 147 22.22 23.55 -7.87
N GLU A 148 21.46 24.04 -6.90
CA GLU A 148 21.99 24.90 -5.84
C GLU A 148 23.02 24.16 -4.98
N TRP A 149 22.75 22.90 -4.64
CA TRP A 149 23.69 22.06 -3.90
C TRP A 149 25.01 21.84 -4.65
N GLN A 150 24.96 21.63 -5.96
CA GLN A 150 26.16 21.53 -6.79
C GLN A 150 26.97 22.82 -6.79
N ARG A 151 26.31 23.99 -6.89
CA ARG A 151 26.98 25.30 -6.84
C ARG A 151 27.69 25.54 -5.51
N TYR A 152 27.06 25.15 -4.40
CA TYR A 152 27.69 25.23 -3.08
C TYR A 152 28.89 24.27 -2.97
N CYS A 153 28.73 23.00 -3.36
CA CYS A 153 29.83 22.02 -3.36
C CYS A 153 31.02 22.46 -4.23
N SER A 154 30.78 23.23 -5.29
CA SER A 154 31.83 23.75 -6.18
C SER A 154 32.42 25.09 -5.73
N GLY A 155 32.03 25.64 -4.57
CA GLY A 155 32.48 26.96 -4.09
C GLY A 155 31.94 28.14 -4.89
N ALA A 156 30.91 27.94 -5.72
CA ALA A 156 30.25 29.01 -6.49
C ALA A 156 29.15 29.73 -5.69
N CYS A 157 29.06 29.45 -4.39
CA CYS A 157 28.15 30.05 -3.42
C CYS A 157 28.75 29.89 -2.01
N ASP A 158 28.93 30.99 -1.28
CA ASP A 158 29.50 30.99 0.07
C ASP A 158 28.45 30.79 1.18
N GLN A 159 27.16 30.90 0.83
CA GLN A 159 26.09 30.62 1.78
C GLN A 159 25.90 29.11 1.89
N PRO A 160 26.02 28.53 3.11
CA PRO A 160 25.67 27.13 3.32
C PRO A 160 24.22 26.92 2.87
N LEU A 161 24.01 25.88 2.07
CA LEU A 161 22.67 25.35 1.87
C LEU A 161 22.15 24.92 3.25
N GLY A 162 21.39 25.80 3.90
CA GLY A 162 20.60 25.44 5.06
C GLY A 162 19.51 24.45 4.65
N ALA A 163 18.43 24.37 5.44
CA ALA A 163 17.22 23.73 4.93
C ALA A 163 16.72 24.54 3.72
N LEU A 164 16.98 24.05 2.50
CA LEU A 164 16.49 24.63 1.24
C LEU A 164 14.97 24.60 1.12
N VAL A 165 14.34 23.74 1.91
CA VAL A 165 12.90 23.71 2.09
C VAL A 165 12.55 24.72 3.17
N ALA A 166 11.50 25.51 2.93
CA ALA A 166 10.90 26.37 3.96
C ALA A 166 10.82 25.57 5.27
N ARG A 167 11.27 26.20 6.37
CA ARG A 167 11.24 25.61 7.71
C ARG A 167 9.89 24.93 7.91
N GLU A 168 9.91 23.66 8.32
CA GLU A 168 8.66 22.93 8.55
C GLU A 168 7.73 23.79 9.40
N PRO A 169 6.48 24.02 8.94
CA PRO A 169 5.59 24.98 9.58
C PRO A 169 5.24 24.58 11.02
N ARG A 170 5.50 23.31 11.40
CA ARG A 170 5.39 22.82 12.76
C ARG A 170 6.74 22.22 13.18
N PRO A 171 7.45 22.83 14.14
CA PRO A 171 8.70 22.25 14.64
C PRO A 171 8.44 20.90 15.30
N LEU A 172 9.31 19.92 15.03
CA LEU A 172 9.30 18.65 15.72
C LEU A 172 9.70 18.87 17.18
N ASP A 173 8.80 18.55 18.10
CA ASP A 173 9.04 18.55 19.53
C ASP A 173 9.01 17.11 20.04
N PHE A 174 10.12 16.64 20.59
CA PHE A 174 10.26 15.30 21.19
C PHE A 174 10.39 15.34 22.72
N THR A 175 10.29 16.52 23.33
CA THR A 175 10.50 16.71 24.77
C THR A 175 9.50 15.91 25.58
N GLY A 176 9.98 15.00 26.43
CA GLY A 176 9.13 14.16 27.28
C GLY A 176 8.30 13.10 26.52
N LYS A 177 8.48 12.94 25.20
CA LYS A 177 7.68 12.00 24.39
C LYS A 177 8.31 10.62 24.32
N ARG A 178 7.46 9.59 24.28
CA ARG A 178 7.90 8.21 24.06
C ARG A 178 8.10 7.95 22.57
N VAL A 179 9.37 7.84 22.17
CA VAL A 179 9.80 7.58 20.80
C VAL A 179 10.01 6.09 20.58
N LEU A 180 9.38 5.53 19.55
CA LEU A 180 9.68 4.19 19.08
C LEU A 180 11.07 4.19 18.44
N ALA A 181 11.97 3.35 18.95
CA ALA A 181 13.30 3.21 18.37
C ALA A 181 13.21 2.78 16.90
N PRO A 182 14.09 3.28 16.00
CA PRO A 182 14.15 2.82 14.62
C PRO A 182 14.41 1.31 14.57
N LEU A 183 13.53 0.58 13.90
CA LEU A 183 13.65 -0.87 13.74
C LEU A 183 14.10 -1.21 12.32
N THR A 184 15.13 -2.04 12.22
CA THR A 184 15.62 -2.54 10.92
C THR A 184 14.70 -3.58 10.30
N THR A 185 13.89 -4.25 11.12
CA THR A 185 12.85 -5.21 10.71
C THR A 185 11.73 -5.21 11.74
N VAL A 186 10.51 -5.58 11.33
CA VAL A 186 9.33 -5.73 12.21
C VAL A 186 8.70 -4.38 12.60
N GLY A 187 9.24 -3.26 12.11
CA GLY A 187 8.70 -1.91 12.29
C GLY A 187 7.47 -1.61 11.41
N ASN A 188 6.69 -2.63 11.06
CA ASN A 188 5.55 -2.51 10.15
C ASN A 188 4.36 -1.77 10.81
N LEU A 189 3.41 -1.33 9.98
CA LEU A 189 2.30 -0.51 10.43
C LEU A 189 1.46 -1.14 11.56
N PRO A 190 1.05 -2.43 11.52
CA PRO A 190 0.37 -3.07 12.64
C PRO A 190 1.13 -3.00 13.96
N PHE A 191 2.45 -3.23 13.94
CA PHE A 191 3.29 -3.16 15.13
C PHE A 191 3.33 -1.74 15.69
N ARG A 192 3.55 -0.73 14.84
CA ARG A 192 3.58 0.67 15.27
C ARG A 192 2.24 1.13 15.85
N ARG A 193 1.11 0.68 15.27
CA ARG A 193 -0.24 0.92 15.83
C ARG A 193 -0.40 0.34 17.24
N LEU A 194 0.16 -0.84 17.50
CA LEU A 194 0.18 -1.42 18.84
C LEU A 194 1.03 -0.57 19.79
N CYS A 195 2.22 -0.12 19.37
CA CYS A 195 3.05 0.78 20.18
C CYS A 195 2.31 2.07 20.55
N VAL A 196 1.57 2.67 19.61
CA VAL A 196 0.75 3.85 19.89
C VAL A 196 -0.32 3.55 20.95
N LYS A 197 -1.00 2.40 20.86
CA LYS A 197 -1.96 1.97 21.89
C LYS A 197 -1.32 1.78 23.27
N LEU A 198 -0.04 1.44 23.31
CA LEU A 198 0.74 1.28 24.54
C LEU A 198 1.37 2.60 25.04
N GLY A 199 1.06 3.74 24.42
CA GLY A 199 1.50 5.06 24.87
C GLY A 199 2.70 5.65 24.14
N CYS A 200 3.10 5.06 23.00
CA CYS A 200 4.07 5.68 22.10
C CYS A 200 3.46 6.90 21.38
N GLU A 201 4.22 7.99 21.30
CA GLU A 201 3.76 9.27 20.73
C GLU A 201 4.46 9.60 19.40
N VAL A 202 5.68 9.11 19.23
CA VAL A 202 6.49 9.29 18.02
C VAL A 202 6.86 7.92 17.48
N THR A 203 6.36 7.59 16.30
CA THR A 203 6.60 6.32 15.63
C THR A 203 7.60 6.49 14.50
N VAL A 204 8.56 5.57 14.39
CA VAL A 204 9.57 5.57 13.33
C VAL A 204 9.31 4.39 12.38
N GLY A 205 9.38 4.65 11.08
CA GLY A 205 9.26 3.62 10.05
C GLY A 205 10.50 2.72 9.94
N GLU A 206 10.42 1.68 9.11
CA GLU A 206 11.64 1.01 8.65
C GLU A 206 12.38 1.90 7.64
N MET A 207 13.66 1.66 7.45
CA MET A 207 14.47 2.39 6.47
C MET A 207 13.94 2.19 5.06
N ALA A 208 13.66 3.28 4.35
CA ALA A 208 13.27 3.26 2.95
C ALA A 208 14.38 3.80 2.05
N LEU A 209 14.62 3.15 0.91
CA LEU A 209 15.64 3.54 -0.05
C LEU A 209 15.09 4.55 -1.06
N GLY A 210 15.67 5.76 -1.09
CA GLY A 210 15.25 6.83 -1.99
C GLY A 210 15.22 6.44 -3.47
N SER A 211 16.22 5.72 -3.95
CA SER A 211 16.26 5.23 -5.35
C SER A 211 15.08 4.32 -5.67
N SER A 212 14.75 3.40 -4.78
CA SER A 212 13.65 2.46 -4.98
C SER A 212 12.26 3.11 -4.81
N ILE A 213 12.16 4.18 -4.02
CA ILE A 213 10.98 5.06 -4.01
C ILE A 213 10.83 5.72 -5.39
N LEU A 214 11.91 6.26 -5.96
CA LEU A 214 11.91 6.88 -7.29
C LEU A 214 11.61 5.88 -8.42
N ASP A 215 11.99 4.61 -8.26
CA ASP A 215 11.59 3.53 -9.16
C ASP A 215 10.12 3.09 -8.99
N GLY A 216 9.41 3.66 -8.01
CA GLY A 216 8.03 3.30 -7.70
C GLY A 216 7.89 1.87 -7.17
N SER A 217 8.87 1.37 -6.41
CA SER A 217 8.84 0.04 -5.81
C SER A 217 7.73 -0.05 -4.77
N PHE A 218 6.75 -0.93 -4.97
CA PHE A 218 5.62 -1.08 -4.04
C PHE A 218 6.05 -1.45 -2.62
N GLY A 219 7.14 -2.21 -2.45
CA GLY A 219 7.66 -2.58 -1.13
C GLY A 219 8.11 -1.34 -0.35
N GLU A 220 8.87 -0.46 -0.99
CA GLU A 220 9.42 0.75 -0.37
C GLU A 220 8.35 1.80 -0.15
N LEU A 221 7.44 1.99 -1.12
CA LEU A 221 6.30 2.90 -0.97
C LEU A 221 5.38 2.47 0.20
N SER A 222 5.36 1.18 0.55
CA SER A 222 4.58 0.70 1.70
C SER A 222 5.16 1.14 3.05
N LEU A 223 6.47 1.40 3.12
CA LEU A 223 7.15 1.85 4.34
C LEU A 223 6.78 3.29 4.70
N LEU A 224 6.42 4.10 3.70
CA LEU A 224 5.99 5.49 3.87
C LEU A 224 4.57 5.63 4.45
N ARG A 225 3.82 4.53 4.51
CA ARG A 225 2.44 4.53 5.00
C ARG A 225 2.40 4.70 6.51
N ARG A 226 1.42 5.47 6.96
CA ARG A 226 1.09 5.65 8.37
C ARG A 226 -0.40 5.43 8.62
N HIS A 227 -0.78 5.23 9.87
CA HIS A 227 -2.17 5.20 10.31
C HIS A 227 -2.54 6.55 10.93
N GLU A 228 -3.81 6.92 10.90
CA GLU A 228 -4.32 8.17 11.46
C GLU A 228 -4.03 8.35 12.95
N SER A 229 -3.84 7.26 13.70
CA SER A 229 -3.43 7.27 15.11
C SER A 229 -1.98 7.69 15.33
N GLU A 230 -1.11 7.57 14.32
CA GLU A 230 0.29 8.01 14.39
C GLU A 230 0.33 9.53 14.19
N LYS A 231 0.35 10.26 15.31
CA LYS A 231 0.37 11.73 15.33
C LYS A 231 1.69 12.32 14.84
N CYS A 232 2.80 11.64 15.14
CA CYS A 232 4.14 11.98 14.70
C CYS A 232 4.80 10.73 14.11
N PHE A 233 5.00 10.72 12.80
CA PHE A 233 5.56 9.59 12.04
C PHE A 233 6.65 10.08 11.08
N GLY A 234 7.76 9.36 11.03
CA GLY A 234 8.87 9.60 10.11
C GLY A 234 9.97 8.57 10.30
#